data_AF-A0A960JZZ3-F1
#
_entry.id   AF-A0A960JZZ3-F1
#
_cell.length_a   1.000
_cell.length_b   1.000
_cell.length_c   1.000
_cell.angle_alpha   90.00
_cell.angle_beta   90.00
_cell.angle_gamma   90.00
#
_symmetry.space_group_name_H-M   'P 1'
#
loop_
_entity.id
_entity.type
_entity.pdbx_description
1 polymer ?
#
loop_
_entity_poly.entity_id
_entity_poly.type
_entity_poly.pdbx_seq_one_letter_code
_entity_poly.pdbx_strand_id
1 'polypeptide(L)'
;MTETPGPVAVPKRIYFLDNLRTGMIFLVVLLHAGIVYESSGVGAYFWIVDDPQTNDASGLLNLILDIFVMPAIIFVSGYFIPGSLAKSGTAGFVTSKLRRLMIPWLLGVVTLIPLYKVIFLASRGLPQEPWVTYFPFSNGIISQSWLWFLPILFLFDLAYLGLSKTGLSFESLSLRAALPVATLVAFAASLALDLLGHQGWTKTALLDFQNERL
;
A
#
# COMPACT_ATOMS: atom_id res chain seq x y z
N MET A 1 18.56 -45.47 -20.99
CA MET A 1 19.22 -44.54 -20.05
C MET A 1 18.20 -43.47 -19.69
N THR A 2 17.59 -43.60 -18.52
CA THR A 2 16.65 -42.62 -17.97
C THR A 2 17.46 -41.58 -17.22
N GLU A 3 17.61 -40.38 -17.78
CA GLU A 3 18.19 -39.25 -17.06
C GLU A 3 17.26 -38.89 -15.89
N THR A 4 17.75 -39.11 -14.67
CA THR A 4 17.10 -38.60 -13.47
C THR A 4 17.16 -37.07 -13.50
N PRO A 5 16.04 -36.35 -13.27
CA PRO A 5 16.07 -34.90 -13.22
C PRO A 5 17.04 -34.46 -12.11
N GLY A 6 18.01 -33.61 -12.47
CA GLY A 6 18.93 -33.03 -11.49
C GLY A 6 18.17 -32.30 -10.38
N PRO A 7 18.76 -32.19 -9.17
CA PRO A 7 18.10 -31.54 -8.04
C PRO A 7 17.66 -30.12 -8.42
N VAL A 8 16.36 -29.85 -8.29
CA VAL A 8 15.78 -28.53 -8.50
C VAL A 8 16.46 -27.58 -7.52
N ALA A 9 17.24 -26.63 -8.04
CA ALA A 9 17.93 -25.64 -7.22
C ALA A 9 16.90 -24.90 -6.35
N VAL A 10 16.96 -25.12 -5.04
CA VAL A 10 16.09 -24.44 -4.09
C VAL A 10 16.47 -22.96 -4.12
N PRO A 11 15.53 -22.03 -4.42
CA PRO A 11 15.83 -20.62 -4.44
C PRO A 11 16.39 -20.19 -3.08
N LYS A 12 17.62 -19.65 -3.08
CA LYS A 12 18.28 -19.21 -1.85
C LYS A 12 17.52 -18.01 -1.28
N ARG A 13 16.95 -18.17 -0.09
CA ARG A 13 16.25 -17.11 0.63
C ARG A 13 17.19 -15.94 0.91
N ILE A 14 16.77 -14.72 0.58
CA ILE A 14 17.58 -13.51 0.76
C ILE A 14 17.21 -12.88 2.11
N TYR A 15 17.88 -13.33 3.17
CA TYR A 15 17.60 -12.88 4.55
C TYR A 15 17.67 -11.36 4.74
N PHE A 16 18.55 -10.68 3.99
CA PHE A 16 18.65 -9.22 4.05
C PHE A 16 17.33 -8.53 3.66
N LEU A 17 16.68 -8.96 2.58
CA LEU A 17 15.43 -8.36 2.11
C LEU A 17 14.25 -8.68 3.05
N ASP A 18 14.27 -9.85 3.68
CA ASP A 18 13.29 -10.21 4.71
C ASP A 18 13.44 -9.33 5.97
N ASN A 19 14.68 -9.10 6.41
CA ASN A 19 14.98 -8.23 7.54
C ASN A 19 14.63 -6.77 7.22
N LEU A 20 14.97 -6.31 6.01
CA LEU A 20 14.61 -4.97 5.53
C LEU A 20 13.10 -4.79 5.56
N ARG A 21 12.34 -5.73 4.99
CA ARG A 21 10.87 -5.71 5.03
C ARG A 21 10.34 -5.65 6.45
N THR A 22 10.88 -6.47 7.35
CA THR A 22 10.47 -6.50 8.77
C THR A 22 10.75 -5.16 9.45
N GLY A 23 11.94 -4.58 9.22
CA GLY A 23 12.28 -3.25 9.70
C GLY A 23 11.35 -2.16 9.16
N MET A 24 11.02 -2.20 7.86
CA MET A 24 10.07 -1.23 7.28
C MET A 24 8.68 -1.36 7.91
N ILE A 25 8.18 -2.58 8.16
CA ILE A 25 6.89 -2.79 8.83
C ILE A 25 6.92 -2.19 10.25
N PHE A 26 8.02 -2.34 10.98
CA PHE A 26 8.18 -1.71 12.29
C PHE A 26 8.15 -0.18 12.19
N LEU A 27 8.83 0.40 11.20
CA LEU A 27 8.80 1.84 10.95
C LEU A 27 7.41 2.34 10.56
N VAL A 28 6.61 1.56 9.83
CA VAL A 28 5.20 1.88 9.57
C VAL A 28 4.40 1.97 10.87
N VAL A 29 4.60 1.04 11.81
CA VAL A 29 3.94 1.11 13.13
C VAL A 29 4.37 2.38 13.88
N LEU A 30 5.67 2.72 13.84
CA LEU A 30 6.20 3.92 14.48
C LEU A 30 5.64 5.21 13.85
N LEU A 31 5.53 5.27 12.51
CA LEU A 31 4.90 6.39 11.79
C LEU A 31 3.45 6.57 12.24
N HIS A 32 2.65 5.50 12.26
CA HIS A 32 1.25 5.58 12.66
C HIS A 32 1.07 6.03 14.12
N ALA A 33 1.96 5.59 15.02
CA ALA A 33 1.99 6.08 16.39
C ALA A 33 2.38 7.57 16.45
N GLY A 34 3.31 8.00 15.61
CA GLY A 34 3.75 9.40 15.51
C GLY A 34 2.66 10.35 15.05
N ILE A 35 1.75 9.94 14.15
CA ILE A 35 0.65 10.79 13.66
C ILE A 35 -0.26 11.28 14.80
N VAL A 36 -0.41 10.50 15.88
CA VAL A 36 -1.25 10.85 17.04
C VAL A 36 -0.70 12.04 17.83
N TYR A 37 0.63 12.25 17.82
CA TYR A 37 1.32 13.20 18.69
C TYR A 37 1.99 14.36 17.92
N GLU A 38 1.69 14.53 16.64
CA GLU A 38 2.34 15.54 15.81
C GLU A 38 1.66 16.92 15.98
N SER A 39 2.45 18.00 16.08
CA SER A 39 1.97 19.35 16.43
C SER A 39 1.47 20.20 15.26
N SER A 40 1.70 19.80 14.01
CA SER A 40 1.29 20.54 12.82
C SER A 40 -0.23 20.49 12.58
N GLY A 41 -0.92 19.54 13.20
CA GLY A 41 -2.35 19.32 13.07
C GLY A 41 -2.76 18.72 11.71
N VAL A 42 -1.80 18.36 10.86
CA VAL A 42 -2.06 17.70 9.56
C VAL A 42 -2.68 16.32 9.77
N GLY A 43 -2.16 15.55 10.73
CA GLY A 43 -2.66 14.24 11.11
C GLY A 43 -4.05 14.31 11.73
N ALA A 44 -4.34 15.34 12.53
CA ALA A 44 -5.62 15.53 13.20
C ALA A 44 -6.81 15.54 12.23
N TYR A 45 -6.61 16.00 10.99
CA TYR A 45 -7.67 16.06 9.98
C TYR A 45 -8.23 14.68 9.61
N PHE A 46 -7.38 13.65 9.52
CA PHE A 46 -7.75 12.37 8.93
C PHE A 46 -7.45 11.16 9.83
N TRP A 47 -6.68 11.33 10.91
CA TRP A 47 -6.20 10.23 11.76
C TRP A 47 -7.14 9.90 12.93
N ILE A 48 -7.09 8.64 13.37
CA ILE A 48 -8.03 8.04 14.36
C ILE A 48 -8.11 8.80 15.68
N VAL A 49 -6.96 9.24 16.17
CA VAL A 49 -6.76 9.89 17.45
C VAL A 49 -5.69 10.95 17.26
N ASP A 50 -5.86 12.06 17.97
CA ASP A 50 -5.10 13.30 17.95
C ASP A 50 -5.08 13.71 19.41
N ASP A 51 -3.92 13.54 20.02
CA ASP A 51 -3.73 13.75 21.45
C ASP A 51 -3.42 15.23 21.70
N PRO A 52 -4.03 15.87 22.71
CA PRO A 52 -3.68 17.25 23.06
C PRO A 52 -2.19 17.46 23.41
N GLN A 53 -1.47 16.40 23.81
CA GLN A 53 -0.04 16.44 24.12
C GLN A 53 0.81 16.18 22.87
N THR A 54 0.92 17.20 22.01
CA THR A 54 1.67 17.12 20.75
C THR A 54 3.14 17.55 20.89
N ASN A 55 3.99 17.15 19.92
CA ASN A 55 5.38 17.58 19.80
C ASN A 55 5.87 17.63 18.33
N ASP A 56 6.88 18.45 18.06
CA ASP A 56 7.45 18.62 16.71
C ASP A 56 8.28 17.41 16.25
N ALA A 57 8.85 16.64 17.19
CA ALA A 57 9.72 15.51 16.87
C ALA A 57 8.95 14.37 16.20
N SER A 58 7.71 14.11 16.64
CA SER A 58 6.79 13.16 15.99
C SER A 58 6.46 13.58 14.56
N GLY A 59 6.21 14.87 14.31
CA GLY A 59 5.99 15.40 12.96
C GLY A 59 7.21 15.25 12.06
N LEU A 60 8.39 15.60 12.55
CA LEU A 60 9.65 15.43 11.81
C LEU A 60 9.95 13.96 11.50
N LEU A 61 9.72 13.07 12.46
CA LEU A 61 9.87 11.63 12.27
C LEU A 61 8.93 11.12 11.18
N ASN A 62 7.65 11.50 11.22
CA ASN A 62 6.68 11.13 10.21
C ASN A 62 7.10 11.60 8.81
N LEU A 63 7.53 12.85 8.68
CA LEU A 63 8.01 13.41 7.41
C LEU A 63 9.18 12.59 6.84
N ILE A 64 10.15 12.23 7.68
CA ILE A 64 11.29 11.42 7.26
C ILE A 64 10.85 10.03 6.81
N LEU A 65 9.98 9.37 7.59
CA LEU A 65 9.54 8.01 7.32
C LEU A 65 8.63 7.92 6.08
N ASP A 66 7.78 8.91 5.85
CA ASP A 66 6.85 8.94 4.71
C ASP A 66 7.57 8.97 3.36
N ILE A 67 8.78 9.58 3.31
CA ILE A 67 9.58 9.69 2.09
C ILE A 67 10.01 8.32 1.53
N PHE A 68 10.36 7.34 2.37
CA PHE A 68 11.06 6.13 1.90
C PHE A 68 10.40 4.81 2.31
N VAL A 69 9.62 4.76 3.39
CA VAL A 69 9.13 3.48 3.93
C VAL A 69 8.22 2.76 2.92
N MET A 70 7.22 3.46 2.37
CA MET A 70 6.31 2.86 1.38
C MET A 70 7.00 2.51 0.05
N PRO A 71 7.81 3.41 -0.56
CA PRO A 71 8.62 3.05 -1.74
C PRO A 71 9.53 1.84 -1.51
N ALA A 72 10.16 1.72 -0.34
CA ALA A 72 11.02 0.57 -0.01
C ALA A 72 10.24 -0.74 0.07
N ILE A 73 9.08 -0.76 0.73
CA ILE A 73 8.22 -1.96 0.82
C ILE A 73 7.74 -2.38 -0.57
N ILE A 74 7.27 -1.41 -1.39
CA ILE A 74 6.80 -1.66 -2.75
C ILE A 74 7.94 -2.20 -3.62
N PHE A 75 9.15 -1.64 -3.51
CA PHE A 75 10.34 -2.12 -4.21
C PHE A 75 10.66 -3.57 -3.85
N VAL A 76 10.71 -3.89 -2.55
CA VAL A 76 10.97 -5.27 -2.09
C VAL A 76 9.90 -6.22 -2.61
N SER A 77 8.62 -5.82 -2.59
CA SER A 77 7.54 -6.62 -3.15
C SER A 77 7.74 -6.86 -4.65
N GLY A 78 8.03 -5.80 -5.41
CA GLY A 78 8.30 -5.83 -6.85
C GLY A 78 9.45 -6.75 -7.24
N TYR A 79 10.54 -6.73 -6.47
CA TYR A 79 11.70 -7.56 -6.67
C TYR A 79 11.38 -9.07 -6.67
N PHE A 80 10.43 -9.51 -5.85
CA PHE A 80 10.06 -10.92 -5.74
C PHE A 80 8.95 -11.38 -6.70
N ILE A 81 8.32 -10.47 -7.46
CA ILE A 81 7.23 -10.80 -8.38
C ILE A 81 7.66 -11.81 -9.46
N PRO A 82 8.77 -11.61 -10.20
CA PRO A 82 9.16 -12.51 -11.29
C PRO A 82 9.35 -13.96 -10.81
N GLY A 83 10.08 -14.14 -9.70
CA GLY A 83 10.31 -15.46 -9.11
C GLY A 83 9.03 -16.10 -8.57
N SER A 84 8.13 -15.29 -7.99
CA SER A 84 6.82 -15.76 -7.53
C SER A 84 5.94 -16.25 -8.69
N LEU A 85 5.97 -15.55 -9.84
CA LEU A 85 5.23 -15.92 -11.04
C LEU A 85 5.80 -17.18 -11.69
N ALA A 86 7.12 -17.25 -11.86
CA ALA A 86 7.81 -18.42 -12.43
C ALA A 86 7.53 -19.70 -11.63
N LYS A 87 7.49 -19.60 -10.29
CA LYS A 87 7.25 -20.75 -9.40
C LYS A 87 5.79 -21.24 -9.43
N SER A 88 4.83 -20.34 -9.57
CA SER A 88 3.40 -20.65 -9.33
C SER A 88 2.56 -20.72 -10.60
N GLY A 89 3.11 -20.31 -11.75
CA GLY A 89 2.36 -20.10 -12.99
C GLY A 89 1.31 -18.98 -12.86
N THR A 90 0.62 -18.64 -13.95
CA THR A 90 -0.35 -17.53 -13.97
C THR A 90 -1.49 -17.71 -12.95
N ALA A 91 -2.20 -18.84 -13.00
CA ALA A 91 -3.38 -19.06 -12.14
C ALA A 91 -3.00 -19.19 -10.66
N GLY A 92 -1.91 -19.92 -10.36
CA GLY A 92 -1.41 -20.09 -9.00
C GLY A 92 -0.88 -18.77 -8.42
N PHE A 93 -0.22 -17.94 -9.23
CA PHE A 93 0.22 -16.61 -8.85
C PHE A 93 -0.95 -15.71 -8.44
N VAL A 94 -1.94 -15.53 -9.32
CA VAL A 94 -3.10 -14.66 -9.04
C VAL A 94 -3.86 -15.15 -7.81
N THR A 95 -4.12 -16.47 -7.70
CA THR A 95 -4.84 -17.05 -6.55
C THR A 95 -4.05 -16.84 -5.26
N SER A 96 -2.74 -17.02 -5.28
CA SER A 96 -1.86 -16.79 -4.12
C SER A 96 -1.88 -15.33 -3.68
N LYS A 97 -1.76 -14.38 -4.62
CA LYS A 97 -1.78 -12.94 -4.32
C LYS A 97 -3.15 -12.49 -3.82
N LEU A 98 -4.23 -12.95 -4.43
CA LEU A 98 -5.60 -12.67 -3.99
C LEU A 98 -5.81 -13.14 -2.54
N ARG A 99 -5.41 -14.38 -2.20
CA ARG A 99 -5.54 -14.91 -0.84
C ARG A 99 -4.69 -14.18 0.19
N ARG A 100 -3.51 -13.68 -0.20
CA ARG A 100 -2.55 -13.05 0.73
C ARG A 100 -2.73 -11.54 0.87
N LEU A 101 -3.32 -10.88 -0.12
CA LEU A 101 -3.49 -9.42 -0.15
C LEU A 101 -4.96 -9.03 -0.02
N MET A 102 -5.82 -9.53 -0.91
CA MET A 102 -7.22 -9.10 -1.00
C MET A 102 -8.09 -9.67 0.12
N ILE A 103 -7.85 -10.90 0.59
CA ILE A 103 -8.61 -11.45 1.72
C ILE A 103 -8.30 -10.69 3.02
N PRO A 104 -7.03 -10.50 3.44
CA PRO A 104 -6.72 -9.69 4.61
C PRO A 104 -7.20 -8.24 4.50
N TRP A 105 -7.07 -7.65 3.30
CA TRP A 105 -7.62 -6.33 3.03
C TRP A 105 -9.12 -6.27 3.26
N LEU A 106 -9.90 -7.19 2.67
CA LEU A 106 -11.35 -7.22 2.81
C LEU A 106 -11.77 -7.40 4.28
N LEU A 107 -11.09 -8.30 5.00
CA LEU A 107 -11.33 -8.47 6.44
C LEU A 107 -11.05 -7.18 7.20
N GLY A 108 -9.92 -6.51 6.95
CA GLY A 108 -9.59 -5.23 7.57
C GLY A 108 -10.59 -4.12 7.22
N VAL A 109 -11.01 -4.04 5.97
CA VAL A 109 -11.99 -3.05 5.48
C VAL A 109 -13.37 -3.25 6.11
N VAL A 110 -13.80 -4.50 6.32
CA VAL A 110 -15.12 -4.80 6.93
C VAL A 110 -15.09 -4.75 8.45
N THR A 111 -13.92 -4.87 9.09
CA THR A 111 -13.80 -4.94 10.56
C THR A 111 -13.10 -3.73 11.18
N LEU A 112 -11.89 -3.42 10.72
CA LEU A 112 -11.04 -2.36 11.29
C LEU A 112 -11.51 -0.96 10.87
N ILE A 113 -12.03 -0.77 9.65
CA ILE A 113 -12.48 0.55 9.19
C ILE A 113 -13.76 1.01 9.92
N PRO A 114 -14.78 0.17 10.14
CA PRO A 114 -15.89 0.54 11.02
C PRO A 114 -15.42 0.88 12.45
N LEU A 115 -14.52 0.05 13.01
CA LEU A 115 -13.94 0.30 14.33
C LEU A 115 -13.16 1.63 14.38
N TYR A 116 -12.44 1.95 13.31
CA TYR A 116 -11.72 3.20 13.17
C TYR A 116 -12.64 4.41 13.30
N LYS A 117 -13.77 4.41 12.58
CA LYS A 117 -14.75 5.51 12.65
C LYS A 117 -15.37 5.64 14.04
N VAL A 118 -15.64 4.52 14.73
CA VAL A 118 -16.12 4.55 16.13
C VAL A 118 -15.12 5.27 17.02
N ILE A 119 -13.84 4.87 16.95
CA ILE A 119 -12.78 5.45 17.78
C ILE A 119 -12.54 6.91 17.40
N PHE A 120 -12.56 7.24 16.11
CA PHE A 120 -12.44 8.61 15.63
C PHE A 120 -13.52 9.52 16.22
N LEU A 121 -14.80 9.18 16.06
CA LEU A 121 -15.90 9.98 16.61
C LEU A 121 -15.81 10.08 18.14
N ALA A 122 -15.50 8.97 18.81
CA ALA A 122 -15.39 8.92 20.27
C ALA A 122 -14.21 9.77 20.80
N SER A 123 -13.06 9.71 20.13
CA SER A 123 -11.87 10.47 20.52
C SER A 123 -12.08 11.99 20.36
N ARG A 124 -13.06 12.40 19.54
CA ARG A 124 -13.41 13.82 19.31
C ARG A 124 -14.61 14.30 20.11
N GLY A 125 -15.23 13.44 20.90
CA GLY A 125 -16.50 13.76 21.57
C GLY A 125 -17.65 14.04 20.58
N LEU A 126 -17.53 13.56 19.34
CA LEU A 126 -18.58 13.65 18.33
C LEU A 126 -19.64 12.58 18.57
N PRO A 127 -20.92 12.86 18.24
CA PRO A 127 -21.97 11.86 18.35
C PRO A 127 -21.69 10.68 17.41
N GLN A 128 -22.00 9.47 17.89
CA GLN A 128 -21.96 8.28 17.05
C GLN A 128 -23.09 8.36 16.00
N GLU A 129 -22.81 7.85 14.81
CA GLU A 129 -23.73 7.84 13.68
C GLU A 129 -24.52 6.51 13.61
N PRO A 130 -25.51 6.39 12.71
CA PRO A 130 -26.13 5.10 12.43
C PRO A 130 -25.11 4.08 11.90
N TRP A 131 -25.15 2.85 12.41
CA TRP A 131 -24.20 1.76 12.09
C TRP A 131 -23.92 1.56 10.58
N VAL A 132 -24.91 1.80 9.72
CA VAL A 132 -24.77 1.68 8.26
C VAL A 132 -23.72 2.64 7.67
N THR A 133 -23.47 3.79 8.30
CA THR A 133 -22.51 4.80 7.82
C THR A 133 -21.06 4.47 8.18
N TYR A 134 -20.84 3.39 8.93
CA TYR A 134 -19.51 2.92 9.35
C TYR A 134 -18.90 1.97 8.33
N PHE A 135 -19.73 1.38 7.47
CA PHE A 135 -19.24 0.53 6.42
C PHE A 135 -18.76 1.38 5.24
N PRO A 136 -17.63 1.00 4.64
CA PRO A 136 -16.98 1.78 3.59
C PRO A 136 -17.80 1.84 2.30
N PHE A 137 -18.93 1.13 2.21
CA PHE A 137 -19.82 1.13 1.06
C PHE A 137 -20.92 2.21 1.14
N SER A 138 -21.09 2.89 2.28
CA SER A 138 -22.22 3.79 2.51
C SER A 138 -22.15 5.11 1.73
N ASN A 139 -20.94 5.56 1.39
CA ASN A 139 -20.69 6.87 0.78
C ASN A 139 -20.31 6.76 -0.71
N GLY A 140 -20.59 5.61 -1.34
CA GLY A 140 -20.36 5.40 -2.79
C GLY A 140 -18.93 5.09 -3.21
N ILE A 141 -17.93 5.28 -2.33
CA ILE A 141 -16.53 4.88 -2.58
C ILE A 141 -16.00 4.09 -1.38
N ILE A 142 -15.34 2.95 -1.65
CA ILE A 142 -14.75 2.10 -0.61
C ILE A 142 -13.60 2.85 0.04
N SER A 143 -13.85 3.40 1.22
CA SER A 143 -12.82 3.88 2.13
C SER A 143 -11.93 2.73 2.60
N GLN A 144 -10.61 2.90 2.49
CA GLN A 144 -9.63 1.87 2.86
C GLN A 144 -8.63 2.36 3.93
N SER A 145 -8.63 3.66 4.24
CA SER A 145 -7.67 4.31 5.15
C SER A 145 -6.23 3.77 4.93
N TRP A 146 -5.47 3.42 5.98
CA TRP A 146 -4.10 2.90 5.88
C TRP A 146 -3.96 1.52 5.20
N LEU A 147 -5.06 0.82 4.88
CA LEU A 147 -5.01 -0.52 4.24
C LEU A 147 -4.81 -0.47 2.72
N TRP A 148 -4.76 0.73 2.15
CA TRP A 148 -4.65 0.98 0.71
C TRP A 148 -3.51 0.26 0.00
N PHE A 149 -2.40 0.00 0.70
CA PHE A 149 -1.21 -0.56 0.07
C PHE A 149 -1.43 -1.99 -0.42
N LEU A 150 -2.34 -2.75 0.20
CA LEU A 150 -2.63 -4.14 -0.18
C LEU A 150 -3.22 -4.27 -1.60
N PRO A 151 -4.31 -3.56 -1.96
CA PRO A 151 -4.83 -3.59 -3.32
C PRO A 151 -3.86 -2.96 -4.32
N ILE A 152 -3.07 -1.95 -3.94
CA ILE A 152 -2.04 -1.41 -4.85
C ILE A 152 -0.96 -2.45 -5.17
N LEU A 153 -0.47 -3.20 -4.19
CA LEU A 153 0.45 -4.30 -4.43
C LEU A 153 -0.18 -5.37 -5.35
N PHE A 154 -1.46 -5.68 -5.14
CA PHE A 154 -2.18 -6.61 -6.01
C PHE A 154 -2.31 -6.08 -7.45
N LEU A 155 -2.58 -4.79 -7.63
CA LEU A 155 -2.61 -4.16 -8.95
C LEU A 155 -1.24 -4.18 -9.62
N PHE A 156 -0.15 -3.93 -8.89
CA PHE A 156 1.21 -4.06 -9.43
C PHE A 156 1.56 -5.52 -9.81
N ASP A 157 1.11 -6.49 -9.02
CA ASP A 157 1.23 -7.91 -9.35
C ASP A 157 0.50 -8.25 -10.67
N LEU A 158 -0.72 -7.73 -10.86
CA LEU A 158 -1.49 -7.92 -12.10
C LEU A 158 -0.88 -7.17 -13.28
N ALA A 159 -0.40 -5.95 -13.08
CA ALA A 159 0.26 -5.16 -14.11
C ALA A 159 1.53 -5.87 -14.61
N TYR A 160 2.35 -6.38 -13.69
CA TYR A 160 3.52 -7.18 -14.04
C TYR A 160 3.12 -8.47 -14.79
N LEU A 161 2.08 -9.17 -14.33
CA LEU A 161 1.58 -10.36 -15.03
C LEU A 161 1.12 -10.02 -16.46
N GLY A 162 0.38 -8.92 -16.65
CA GLY A 162 0.00 -8.44 -17.98
C GLY A 162 1.21 -8.16 -18.86
N LEU A 163 2.19 -7.45 -18.31
CA LEU A 163 3.44 -7.11 -19.00
C LEU A 163 4.27 -8.34 -19.37
N SER A 164 4.33 -9.35 -18.50
CA SER A 164 5.04 -10.61 -18.77
C SER A 164 4.46 -11.38 -19.96
N LYS A 165 3.20 -11.13 -20.32
CA LYS A 165 2.53 -11.76 -21.48
C LYS A 165 2.74 -11.02 -22.80
N THR A 166 3.19 -9.76 -22.78
CA THR A 166 3.41 -8.98 -24.01
C THR A 166 4.78 -9.22 -24.63
N GLY A 167 5.66 -9.97 -23.96
CA GLY A 167 7.03 -10.23 -24.42
C GLY A 167 7.97 -9.03 -24.29
N LEU A 168 7.51 -7.91 -23.71
CA LEU A 168 8.34 -6.74 -23.43
C LEU A 168 9.32 -7.08 -22.29
N SER A 169 10.60 -7.23 -22.63
CA SER A 169 11.67 -7.43 -21.64
C SER A 169 12.28 -6.09 -21.22
N PHE A 170 12.30 -5.85 -19.91
CA PHE A 170 12.98 -4.70 -19.28
C PHE A 170 14.34 -5.10 -18.70
N GLU A 171 14.82 -6.31 -18.99
CA GLU A 171 16.09 -6.84 -18.44
C GLU A 171 17.30 -6.01 -18.86
N SER A 172 17.21 -5.30 -19.99
CA SER A 172 18.27 -4.43 -20.51
C SER A 172 18.21 -3.00 -19.98
N LEU A 173 17.15 -2.62 -19.24
CA LEU A 173 16.98 -1.24 -18.81
C LEU A 173 17.89 -0.96 -17.60
N SER A 174 18.95 -0.20 -17.83
CA SER A 174 19.81 0.26 -16.74
C SER A 174 19.02 1.12 -15.74
N LEU A 175 19.42 1.11 -14.47
CA LEU A 175 18.79 1.94 -13.44
C LEU A 175 18.78 3.43 -13.81
N ARG A 176 19.84 3.90 -14.50
CA ARG A 176 19.96 5.29 -14.99
C ARG A 176 18.91 5.65 -16.03
N ALA A 177 18.48 4.69 -16.84
CA ALA A 177 17.40 4.87 -17.81
C ALA A 177 16.02 4.63 -17.17
N ALA A 178 15.93 3.70 -16.21
CA ALA A 178 14.69 3.34 -15.55
C ALA A 178 14.15 4.49 -14.69
N LEU A 179 15.03 5.22 -14.01
CA LEU A 179 14.63 6.33 -13.14
C LEU A 179 13.88 7.45 -13.88
N PRO A 180 14.43 8.09 -14.94
CA PRO A 180 13.70 9.14 -15.66
C PRO A 180 12.43 8.61 -16.33
N VAL A 181 12.43 7.38 -16.85
CA VAL A 181 11.23 6.76 -17.43
C VAL A 181 10.14 6.59 -16.37
N ALA A 182 10.47 6.04 -15.20
CA ALA A 182 9.53 5.88 -14.10
C ALA A 182 9.00 7.23 -13.61
N THR A 183 9.85 8.25 -13.50
CA THR A 183 9.45 9.61 -13.13
C THR A 183 8.50 10.21 -14.17
N LEU A 184 8.78 10.07 -15.47
CA LEU A 184 7.92 10.57 -16.53
C LEU A 184 6.57 9.85 -16.56
N VAL A 185 6.56 8.53 -16.36
CA VAL A 185 5.32 7.75 -16.27
C VAL A 185 4.51 8.16 -15.05
N ALA A 186 5.13 8.32 -13.88
CA ALA A 186 4.47 8.76 -12.65
C ALA A 186 3.92 10.19 -12.77
N PHE A 187 4.68 11.09 -13.41
CA PHE A 187 4.24 12.45 -13.70
C PHE A 187 3.05 12.46 -14.67
N ALA A 188 3.14 11.73 -15.78
CA ALA A 188 2.05 11.63 -16.76
C ALA A 188 0.78 11.02 -16.15
N ALA A 189 0.92 9.98 -15.31
CA ALA A 189 -0.19 9.38 -14.59
C ALA A 189 -0.83 10.37 -13.61
N SER A 190 -0.01 11.08 -12.83
CA SER A 190 -0.51 12.12 -11.89
C SER A 190 -1.22 13.25 -12.63
N LEU A 191 -0.66 13.72 -13.74
CA LEU A 191 -1.26 14.76 -14.59
C LEU A 191 -2.58 14.28 -15.20
N ALA A 192 -2.65 13.03 -15.68
CA ALA A 192 -3.88 12.47 -16.23
C ALA A 192 -4.99 12.39 -15.17
N LEU A 193 -4.65 12.00 -13.92
CA LEU A 193 -5.61 11.98 -12.83
C LEU A 193 -6.15 13.38 -12.51
N ASP A 194 -5.27 14.39 -12.45
CA ASP A 194 -5.66 15.78 -12.25
C ASP A 194 -6.57 16.29 -13.37
N LEU A 195 -6.23 16.03 -14.64
CA LEU A 195 -7.04 16.40 -15.81
C LEU A 195 -8.41 15.71 -15.84
N LEU A 196 -8.53 14.52 -15.25
CA LEU A 196 -9.79 13.79 -15.09
C LEU A 196 -10.61 14.28 -13.88
N GLY A 197 -10.15 15.31 -13.16
CA GLY A 197 -10.82 15.89 -11.99
C GLY A 197 -10.66 15.05 -10.72
N HIS A 198 -9.71 14.12 -10.67
CA HIS A 198 -9.39 13.36 -9.46
C HIS A 198 -8.45 14.15 -8.53
N GLN A 199 -8.57 13.93 -7.22
CA GLN A 199 -7.71 14.60 -6.24
C GLN A 199 -6.45 13.76 -6.00
N GLY A 200 -5.51 13.88 -6.93
CA GLY A 200 -4.28 13.10 -6.94
C GLY A 200 -4.52 11.59 -7.10
N TRP A 201 -3.58 10.78 -6.61
CA TRP A 201 -3.67 9.31 -6.68
C TRP A 201 -4.45 8.69 -5.51
N THR A 202 -4.81 9.50 -4.50
CA THR A 202 -5.41 9.04 -3.25
C THR A 202 -6.93 9.05 -3.25
N LYS A 203 -7.55 9.80 -4.18
CA LYS A 203 -9.00 9.86 -4.36
C LYS A 203 -9.36 9.84 -5.85
N THR A 204 -9.70 8.65 -6.31
CA THR A 204 -10.10 8.30 -7.68
C THR A 204 -11.45 7.59 -7.66
N ALA A 205 -12.01 7.27 -8.82
CA ALA A 205 -13.25 6.48 -8.91
C ALA A 205 -13.12 5.06 -8.31
N LEU A 206 -11.90 4.53 -8.16
CA LEU A 206 -11.63 3.16 -7.72
C LEU A 206 -10.96 3.07 -6.34
N LEU A 207 -10.27 4.14 -5.93
CA LEU A 207 -9.48 4.19 -4.70
C LEU A 207 -9.82 5.48 -3.95
N ASP A 208 -10.30 5.36 -2.72
CA ASP A 208 -10.39 6.46 -1.77
C ASP A 208 -9.70 6.03 -0.48
N PHE A 209 -8.62 6.75 -0.13
CA PHE A 209 -7.90 6.52 1.12
C PHE A 209 -8.54 7.21 2.32
N GLN A 210 -9.84 7.49 2.23
CA GLN A 210 -10.60 8.18 3.26
C GLN A 210 -9.93 9.52 3.57
N ASN A 211 -9.99 10.44 2.60
CA ASN A 211 -9.62 11.85 2.80
C ASN A 211 -10.66 12.58 3.68
N GLU A 212 -11.16 11.95 4.75
CA GLU A 212 -12.16 12.55 5.60
C GLU A 212 -11.49 13.65 6.41
N ARG A 213 -11.79 14.90 6.05
CA ARG A 213 -11.71 16.04 6.93
C ARG A 213 -13.07 16.14 7.60
N LEU A 214 -13.06 16.35 8.91
CA LEU A 214 -14.21 16.77 9.73
C LEU A 214 -15.32 17.50 8.96
#